data_AF-A0A7X9A9R8-F1
#
_entry.id   AF-A0A7X9A9R8-F1
#
_cell.length_a   1.000
_cell.length_b   1.000
_cell.length_c   1.000
_cell.angle_alpha   90.00
_cell.angle_beta   90.00
_cell.angle_gamma   90.00
#
_symmetry.space_group_name_H-M   'P 1'
#
loop_
_entity.id
_entity.type
_entity.pdbx_description
1 polymer ?
#
loop_
_entity_poly.entity_id
_entity_poly.type
_entity_poly.pdbx_seq_one_letter_code
_entity_poly.pdbx_strand_id
1 'polypeptide(L)'
;MIISNIPNQVFIKDPQDDFRYKLVNKNFTDYYHIKHDEVVGHTDFEIFDPEVARQLRSHDQKVCAQIGHVFHFDEDISYRRKGNEVFKSLKLCFESPDHHPYLLGVCIDVTELTSARKNLEAALFKAQQAEKTKTLFLATMSHEIRTPLNAIVGLAELLHYSSLPPAEQADYLRSIYAAGNSLLELINDVLDLSKLEAGQMHFTLTELNFAELLHDVQTIFLQKCAERNIALTADLPDDLPLLRLDKLRLRQILFNLIGNAVKFTEQGTITVKVRFQRETPQDGTLTFSVIDTGCGIAPEDQARIFQMFEQAKENRRLQSHGNGTGLGLSICRRLIEQMHGTIEVNSQLGSGSEFIVTLRQVSFTEPSVQTVPPVRPTEPYCCVSSLRVLLVDDIALNLKVLSSMLKMIGMEPLCADSAETALQILQEQPIDLVFTDLWMPGMNGCDFARKLRNDNRYRQLKIIAVTADTESASNFTMSLFDAVINKPLTQKQLTDTLNNLFHTH
;
A
#
# COMPACT_ATOMS: atom_id res chain seq x y z
N MET A 1 59.91 -0.49 -25.71
CA MET A 1 58.92 0.36 -26.41
C MET A 1 57.59 -0.37 -26.66
N ILE A 2 57.60 -1.65 -27.07
CA ILE A 2 56.35 -2.40 -27.36
C ILE A 2 55.56 -2.75 -26.08
N ILE A 3 56.21 -3.37 -25.08
CA ILE A 3 55.54 -3.79 -23.81
C ILE A 3 54.93 -2.61 -23.05
N SER A 4 55.55 -1.43 -23.14
CA SER A 4 55.09 -0.19 -22.48
C SER A 4 53.75 0.35 -23.02
N ASN A 5 53.30 -0.10 -24.20
CA ASN A 5 52.04 0.32 -24.81
C ASN A 5 50.93 -0.74 -24.68
N ILE A 6 51.18 -1.85 -23.97
CA ILE A 6 50.16 -2.85 -23.68
C ILE A 6 49.16 -2.25 -22.66
N PRO A 7 47.85 -2.28 -22.94
CA PRO A 7 46.83 -1.65 -22.09
C PRO A 7 46.59 -2.41 -20.76
N ASN A 8 47.02 -3.67 -20.70
CA ASN A 8 46.97 -4.49 -19.49
C ASN A 8 48.23 -4.29 -18.66
N GLN A 9 48.15 -4.53 -17.36
CA GLN A 9 49.36 -4.57 -16.53
C GLN A 9 50.15 -5.83 -16.87
N VAL A 10 51.46 -5.69 -17.03
CA VAL A 10 52.36 -6.81 -17.35
C VAL A 10 53.55 -6.75 -16.42
N PHE A 11 53.90 -7.88 -15.82
CA PHE A 11 55.07 -8.00 -14.95
C PHE A 11 55.82 -9.31 -15.18
N ILE A 12 57.12 -9.29 -14.85
CA ILE A 12 57.96 -10.48 -14.77
C ILE A 12 58.58 -10.55 -13.37
N LYS A 13 58.46 -11.70 -12.71
CA LYS A 13 59.12 -12.00 -11.43
C LYS A 13 60.12 -13.12 -11.60
N ASP A 14 61.12 -13.14 -10.73
CA ASP A 14 62.14 -14.18 -10.66
C ASP A 14 61.88 -15.11 -9.45
N PRO A 15 61.40 -16.34 -9.67
CA PRO A 15 61.12 -17.28 -8.59
C PRO A 15 62.36 -17.69 -7.79
N GLN A 16 63.57 -17.61 -8.37
CA GLN A 16 64.81 -17.94 -7.67
C GLN A 16 65.31 -16.80 -6.79
N ASP A 17 64.91 -15.56 -7.09
CA ASP A 17 65.23 -14.35 -6.33
C ASP A 17 63.99 -13.88 -5.55
N ASP A 18 63.41 -14.78 -4.76
CA ASP A 18 62.25 -14.54 -3.89
C ASP A 18 61.07 -13.83 -4.58
N PHE A 19 60.80 -14.16 -5.84
CA PHE A 19 59.75 -13.54 -6.66
C PHE A 19 59.90 -12.03 -6.82
N ARG A 20 61.13 -11.50 -6.80
CA ARG A 20 61.39 -10.08 -7.07
C ARG A 20 61.00 -9.71 -8.49
N TYR A 21 60.37 -8.54 -8.63
CA TYR A 21 60.01 -7.97 -9.92
C TYR A 21 61.28 -7.66 -10.73
N LYS A 22 61.41 -8.24 -11.92
CA LYS A 22 62.47 -7.92 -12.88
C LYS A 22 62.01 -6.93 -13.94
N LEU A 23 60.70 -6.91 -14.22
CA LEU A 23 60.10 -6.00 -15.19
C LEU A 23 58.66 -5.70 -14.81
N VAL A 24 58.25 -4.45 -15.00
CA VAL A 24 56.84 -4.04 -15.03
C VAL A 24 56.62 -3.08 -16.20
N ASN A 25 55.43 -3.10 -16.80
CA ASN A 25 55.11 -2.14 -17.86
C ASN A 25 54.60 -0.81 -17.30
N LYS A 26 54.50 0.19 -18.18
CA LYS A 26 54.04 1.54 -17.83
C LYS A 26 52.63 1.53 -17.21
N ASN A 27 51.74 0.68 -17.70
CA ASN A 27 50.37 0.59 -17.18
C ASN A 27 50.34 0.13 -15.71
N PHE A 28 51.22 -0.80 -15.31
CA PHE A 28 51.37 -1.20 -13.91
C PHE A 28 51.78 -0.01 -13.03
N THR A 29 52.82 0.72 -13.43
CA THR A 29 53.33 1.87 -12.66
C THR A 29 52.33 3.04 -12.60
N ASP A 30 51.66 3.32 -13.72
CA ASP A 30 50.67 4.40 -13.82
C ASP A 30 49.44 4.11 -12.95
N TYR A 31 48.97 2.85 -12.93
CA TYR A 31 47.81 2.43 -12.16
C TYR A 31 48.03 2.56 -10.65
N TYR A 32 49.15 2.03 -10.14
CA TYR A 32 49.46 2.08 -8.70
C TYR A 32 50.11 3.40 -8.26
N HIS A 33 50.42 4.30 -9.20
CA HIS A 33 51.17 5.53 -8.94
C HIS A 33 52.52 5.29 -8.22
N ILE A 34 53.22 4.22 -8.61
CA ILE A 34 54.54 3.85 -8.07
C ILE A 34 55.58 4.01 -9.19
N LYS A 35 56.78 4.51 -8.86
CA LYS A 35 57.84 4.61 -9.85
C LYS A 35 58.37 3.23 -10.23
N HIS A 36 58.77 3.06 -11.48
CA HIS A 36 59.34 1.81 -11.98
C HIS A 36 60.48 1.27 -11.08
N ASP A 37 61.38 2.15 -10.64
CA ASP A 37 62.55 1.78 -9.83
C ASP A 37 62.21 1.45 -8.37
N GLU A 38 61.00 1.82 -7.91
CA GLU A 38 60.47 1.45 -6.60
C GLU A 38 59.78 0.06 -6.64
N VAL A 39 59.53 -0.47 -7.84
CA VAL A 39 58.90 -1.80 -8.05
C VAL A 39 59.94 -2.84 -8.44
N VAL A 40 60.79 -2.55 -9.42
CA VAL A 40 61.82 -3.49 -9.88
C VAL A 40 62.85 -3.71 -8.76
N GLY A 41 63.20 -4.98 -8.52
CA GLY A 41 64.05 -5.39 -7.42
C GLY A 41 63.33 -5.60 -6.09
N HIS A 42 62.04 -5.27 -5.97
CA HIS A 42 61.23 -5.48 -4.77
C HIS A 42 60.28 -6.66 -4.93
N THR A 43 59.72 -7.13 -3.81
CA THR A 43 58.75 -8.23 -3.71
C THR A 43 57.33 -7.71 -3.49
N ASP A 44 56.32 -8.58 -3.64
CA ASP A 44 54.92 -8.21 -3.33
C ASP A 44 54.74 -7.65 -1.91
N PHE A 45 55.50 -8.17 -0.93
CA PHE A 45 55.42 -7.77 0.48
C PHE A 45 55.99 -6.37 0.75
N GLU A 46 56.87 -5.89 -0.12
CA GLU A 46 57.45 -4.55 -0.03
C GLU A 46 56.57 -3.50 -0.73
N ILE A 47 55.64 -3.95 -1.58
CA ILE A 47 54.80 -3.10 -2.42
C ILE A 47 53.36 -3.08 -1.91
N PHE A 48 52.71 -4.24 -1.77
CA PHE A 48 51.29 -4.37 -1.45
C PHE A 48 51.03 -4.64 0.04
N ASP A 49 49.78 -4.50 0.46
CA ASP A 49 49.37 -4.87 1.81
C ASP A 49 49.67 -6.36 2.09
N PRO A 50 50.09 -6.75 3.30
CA PRO A 50 50.56 -8.10 3.59
C PRO A 50 49.56 -9.23 3.28
N GLU A 51 48.26 -8.94 3.31
CA GLU A 51 47.22 -9.90 2.96
C GLU A 51 47.17 -10.18 1.45
N VAL A 52 47.16 -9.11 0.64
CA VAL A 52 47.24 -9.18 -0.83
C VAL A 52 48.55 -9.84 -1.25
N ALA A 53 49.68 -9.44 -0.65
CA ALA A 53 51.00 -10.01 -0.97
C ALA A 53 51.05 -11.52 -0.71
N ARG A 54 50.44 -12.02 0.37
CA ARG A 54 50.33 -13.47 0.65
C ARG A 54 49.50 -14.19 -0.40
N GLN A 55 48.38 -13.61 -0.83
CA GLN A 55 47.54 -14.18 -1.88
C GLN A 55 48.30 -14.28 -3.20
N LEU A 56 48.92 -13.17 -3.64
CA LEU A 56 49.72 -13.12 -4.86
C LEU A 56 50.86 -14.14 -4.82
N ARG A 57 51.61 -14.21 -3.70
CA ARG A 57 52.69 -15.18 -3.53
C ARG A 57 52.21 -16.63 -3.62
N SER A 58 51.06 -16.95 -3.02
CA SER A 58 50.46 -18.28 -3.09
C SER A 58 50.11 -18.67 -4.53
N HIS A 59 49.54 -17.73 -5.30
CA HIS A 59 49.27 -17.94 -6.73
C HIS A 59 50.55 -18.12 -7.53
N ASP A 60 51.55 -17.27 -7.30
CA ASP A 60 52.83 -17.29 -8.01
C ASP A 60 53.60 -18.60 -7.77
N GLN A 61 53.61 -19.10 -6.54
CA GLN A 61 54.18 -20.41 -6.19
C GLN A 61 53.46 -21.57 -6.88
N LYS A 62 52.12 -21.54 -6.94
CA LYS A 62 51.33 -22.56 -7.65
C LYS A 62 51.66 -22.59 -9.14
N VAL A 63 51.83 -21.42 -9.77
CA VAL A 63 52.18 -21.32 -11.19
C VAL A 63 53.58 -21.87 -11.44
N CYS A 64 54.55 -21.55 -10.57
CA CYS A 64 55.92 -22.01 -10.74
C CYS A 64 56.11 -23.52 -10.46
N ALA A 65 55.17 -24.15 -9.76
CA ALA A 65 55.15 -25.61 -9.60
C ALA A 65 54.80 -26.36 -10.90
N GLN A 66 54.23 -25.67 -11.90
CA GLN A 66 53.83 -26.25 -13.19
C GLN A 66 54.31 -25.36 -14.36
N ILE A 67 55.60 -25.47 -14.67
CA ILE A 67 56.24 -24.73 -15.77
C ILE A 67 55.53 -25.06 -17.11
N GLY A 68 55.27 -24.01 -17.90
CA GLY A 68 54.62 -24.12 -19.20
C GLY A 68 53.08 -24.10 -19.17
N HIS A 69 52.45 -24.15 -17.99
CA HIS A 69 51.00 -24.08 -17.86
C HIS A 69 50.51 -22.66 -17.53
N VAL A 70 49.44 -22.22 -18.21
CA VAL A 70 48.81 -20.91 -17.98
C VAL A 70 47.70 -21.03 -16.94
N PHE A 71 47.76 -20.22 -15.89
CA PHE A 71 46.75 -20.16 -14.84
C PHE A 71 45.97 -18.85 -14.89
N HIS A 72 44.72 -18.92 -14.45
CA HIS A 72 43.81 -17.79 -14.32
C HIS A 72 43.43 -17.63 -12.86
N PHE A 73 43.54 -16.41 -12.35
CA PHE A 73 43.15 -16.07 -10.98
C PHE A 73 42.26 -14.83 -10.97
N ASP A 74 41.26 -14.85 -10.10
CA ASP A 74 40.55 -13.65 -9.67
C ASP A 74 41.27 -13.14 -8.41
N GLU A 75 41.91 -11.98 -8.51
CA GLU A 75 42.74 -11.38 -7.46
C GLU A 75 42.08 -10.09 -6.97
N ASP A 76 41.83 -10.01 -5.66
CA ASP A 76 41.33 -8.79 -5.02
C ASP A 76 42.56 -8.01 -4.55
N ILE A 77 42.91 -6.97 -5.29
CA ILE A 77 44.13 -6.21 -5.06
C ILE A 77 43.72 -4.88 -4.45
N SER A 78 43.76 -4.80 -3.12
CA SER A 78 43.64 -3.52 -2.42
C SER A 78 45.00 -2.83 -2.38
N TYR A 79 45.07 -1.59 -2.88
CA TYR A 79 46.27 -0.76 -2.82
C TYR A 79 45.93 0.68 -2.42
N ARG A 80 46.63 1.21 -1.40
CA ARG A 80 46.58 2.61 -0.91
C ARG A 80 45.18 3.27 -1.00
N ARG A 81 44.19 2.67 -0.33
CA ARG A 81 42.85 3.26 -0.03
C ARG A 81 41.92 3.56 -1.23
N LYS A 82 42.03 2.85 -2.36
CA LYS A 82 40.86 2.59 -3.23
C LYS A 82 40.38 1.17 -2.95
N GLY A 83 39.21 1.04 -2.32
CA GLY A 83 38.70 -0.27 -1.87
C GLY A 83 38.23 -1.16 -3.02
N ASN A 84 38.40 -2.48 -2.84
CA ASN A 84 37.85 -3.61 -3.60
C ASN A 84 37.99 -3.55 -5.13
N GLU A 85 39.21 -3.39 -5.62
CA GLU A 85 39.53 -3.51 -7.05
C GLU A 85 39.73 -5.00 -7.41
N VAL A 86 39.00 -5.46 -8.42
CA VAL A 86 39.03 -6.88 -8.84
C VAL A 86 39.83 -7.00 -10.11
N PHE A 87 40.92 -7.74 -10.04
CA PHE A 87 41.78 -8.05 -11.17
C PHE A 87 41.60 -9.49 -11.63
N LYS A 88 41.60 -9.68 -12.95
CA LYS A 88 41.82 -10.99 -13.55
C LYS A 88 43.26 -11.11 -13.99
N SER A 89 43.95 -12.10 -13.42
CA SER A 89 45.37 -12.33 -13.63
C SER A 89 45.60 -13.62 -14.40
N LEU A 90 46.28 -13.52 -15.54
CA LEU A 90 46.83 -14.64 -16.29
C LEU A 90 48.31 -14.77 -15.96
N LYS A 91 48.73 -15.94 -15.48
CA LYS A 91 50.11 -16.18 -15.03
C LYS A 91 50.70 -17.43 -15.70
N LEU A 92 51.94 -17.33 -16.13
CA LEU A 92 52.70 -18.39 -16.79
C LEU A 92 54.13 -18.39 -16.24
N CYS A 93 54.62 -19.54 -15.79
CA CYS A 93 56.04 -19.74 -15.53
C CYS A 93 56.69 -20.38 -16.76
N PHE A 94 57.80 -19.81 -17.24
CA PHE A 94 58.55 -20.30 -18.41
C PHE A 94 60.05 -20.28 -18.13
N GLU A 95 60.82 -21.12 -18.82
CA GLU A 95 62.27 -21.13 -18.74
C GLU A 95 62.89 -20.29 -19.87
N SER A 96 63.89 -19.49 -19.52
CA SER A 96 64.76 -18.83 -20.48
C SER A 96 65.71 -19.83 -21.17
N PRO A 97 66.38 -19.45 -22.27
CA PRO A 97 67.39 -20.30 -22.92
C PRO A 97 68.52 -20.76 -21.99
N ASP A 98 68.78 -20.02 -20.90
CA ASP A 98 69.80 -20.33 -19.89
C ASP A 98 69.26 -21.23 -18.77
N HIS A 99 68.09 -21.86 -18.95
CA HIS A 99 67.37 -22.69 -17.95
C HIS A 99 66.97 -21.95 -16.66
N HIS A 100 66.94 -20.61 -16.68
CA HIS A 100 66.44 -19.81 -15.57
C HIS A 100 64.92 -19.63 -15.66
N PRO A 101 64.12 -19.93 -14.62
CA PRO A 101 62.67 -19.77 -14.64
C PRO A 101 62.26 -18.31 -14.42
N TYR A 102 61.24 -17.86 -15.14
CA TYR A 102 60.61 -16.56 -14.98
C TYR A 102 59.09 -16.70 -14.93
N LEU A 103 58.46 -15.92 -14.06
CA LEU A 103 57.02 -15.83 -13.96
C LEU A 103 56.53 -14.58 -14.70
N LEU A 104 55.77 -14.76 -15.77
CA LEU A 104 55.04 -13.70 -16.47
C LEU A 104 53.62 -13.60 -15.91
N GLY A 105 53.21 -12.39 -15.53
CA GLY A 105 51.84 -12.07 -15.15
C GLY A 105 51.25 -10.98 -16.04
N VAL A 106 49.99 -11.16 -16.41
CA VAL A 106 49.17 -10.14 -17.09
C VAL A 106 47.90 -9.92 -16.28
N CYS A 107 47.64 -8.69 -15.85
CA CYS A 107 46.47 -8.35 -15.05
C CYS A 107 45.56 -7.38 -15.80
N ILE A 108 44.25 -7.67 -15.75
CA ILE A 108 43.19 -6.86 -16.33
C ILE A 108 42.29 -6.39 -15.19
N ASP A 109 42.12 -5.07 -15.07
CA ASP A 109 41.13 -4.51 -14.16
C ASP A 109 39.72 -4.85 -14.69
N VAL A 110 38.96 -5.60 -13.91
CA VAL A 110 37.58 -5.97 -14.20
C VAL A 110 36.61 -5.43 -13.17
N THR A 111 37.00 -4.40 -12.41
CA THR A 111 36.22 -3.82 -11.32
C THR A 111 34.89 -3.27 -11.82
N GLU A 112 34.91 -2.42 -12.85
CA GLU A 112 33.68 -1.85 -13.45
C GLU A 112 32.79 -2.94 -14.05
N LEU A 113 33.39 -3.89 -14.78
CA LEU A 113 32.65 -4.98 -15.43
C LEU A 113 31.95 -5.88 -14.40
N THR A 114 32.67 -6.25 -13.33
CA THR A 114 32.16 -7.11 -12.27
C THR A 114 31.07 -6.40 -11.47
N SER A 115 31.26 -5.11 -11.19
CA SER A 115 30.27 -4.28 -10.49
C SER A 115 29.01 -4.09 -11.33
N ALA A 116 29.16 -3.79 -12.62
CA ALA A 116 28.05 -3.68 -13.57
C ALA A 116 27.29 -5.00 -13.70
N ARG A 117 28.00 -6.13 -13.79
CA ARG A 117 27.37 -7.46 -13.86
C ARG A 117 26.58 -7.77 -12.60
N LYS A 118 27.14 -7.54 -11.41
CA LYS A 118 26.43 -7.71 -10.13
C LYS A 118 25.19 -6.82 -10.04
N ASN A 119 25.29 -5.57 -10.46
CA ASN A 119 24.15 -4.64 -10.49
C ASN A 119 23.06 -5.11 -11.46
N LEU A 120 23.43 -5.60 -12.64
CA LEU A 120 22.51 -6.13 -13.63
C LEU A 120 21.82 -7.42 -13.13
N GLU A 121 22.57 -8.35 -12.55
CA GLU A 121 22.03 -9.58 -11.94
C GLU A 121 21.03 -9.24 -10.83
N ALA A 122 21.36 -8.28 -9.97
CA ALA A 122 20.46 -7.80 -8.91
C ALA A 122 19.20 -7.12 -9.48
N ALA A 123 19.34 -6.33 -10.55
CA ALA A 123 18.21 -5.68 -11.22
C ALA A 123 17.29 -6.69 -11.91
N LEU A 124 17.85 -7.68 -12.62
CA LEU A 124 17.09 -8.77 -13.24
C LEU A 124 16.35 -9.59 -12.19
N PHE A 125 17.01 -9.93 -11.08
CA PHE A 125 16.38 -10.66 -9.98
C PHE A 125 15.22 -9.86 -9.36
N LYS A 126 15.36 -8.54 -9.18
CA LYS A 126 14.26 -7.67 -8.74
C LYS A 126 13.11 -7.61 -9.75
N ALA A 127 13.42 -7.48 -11.04
CA ALA A 127 12.41 -7.44 -12.10
C ALA A 127 11.62 -8.75 -12.20
N GLN A 128 12.30 -9.89 -12.17
CA GLN A 128 11.67 -11.22 -12.19
C GLN A 128 10.77 -11.46 -10.98
N GLN A 129 11.17 -10.99 -9.80
CA GLN A 129 10.31 -11.07 -8.60
C GLN A 129 9.05 -10.21 -8.77
N ALA A 130 9.18 -8.97 -9.24
CA ALA A 130 8.03 -8.11 -9.49
C ALA A 130 7.05 -8.71 -10.52
N GLU A 131 7.57 -9.30 -11.60
CA GLU A 131 6.75 -9.96 -12.62
C GLU A 131 6.00 -11.18 -12.06
N LYS A 132 6.67 -12.01 -11.26
CA LYS A 132 6.04 -13.16 -10.58
C LYS A 132 4.95 -12.71 -9.62
N THR A 133 5.20 -11.69 -8.81
CA THR A 133 4.21 -11.12 -7.88
C THR A 133 2.99 -10.59 -8.65
N LYS A 134 3.21 -9.87 -9.77
CA LYS A 134 2.12 -9.37 -10.61
C LYS A 134 1.28 -10.51 -11.22
N THR A 135 1.93 -11.57 -11.68
CA THR A 135 1.23 -12.74 -12.24
C THR A 135 0.41 -13.45 -11.17
N LEU A 136 0.98 -13.68 -9.98
CA LEU A 136 0.27 -14.27 -8.86
C LEU A 136 -0.91 -13.39 -8.41
N PHE A 137 -0.73 -12.07 -8.37
CA PHE A 137 -1.79 -11.11 -8.07
C PHE A 137 -2.99 -11.29 -9.00
N LEU A 138 -2.77 -11.29 -10.32
CA LEU A 138 -3.85 -11.40 -11.30
C LEU A 138 -4.58 -12.75 -11.21
N ALA A 139 -3.84 -13.85 -11.01
CA ALA A 139 -4.41 -15.18 -10.86
C ALA A 139 -5.29 -15.29 -9.61
N THR A 140 -4.78 -14.84 -8.46
CA THR A 140 -5.52 -14.85 -7.19
C THR A 140 -6.75 -13.94 -7.26
N MET A 141 -6.61 -12.74 -7.83
CA MET A 141 -7.72 -11.81 -8.03
C MET A 141 -8.85 -12.41 -8.87
N SER A 142 -8.51 -13.06 -9.98
CA SER A 142 -9.52 -13.70 -10.82
C SER A 142 -10.27 -14.79 -10.04
N HIS A 143 -9.60 -15.55 -9.18
CA HIS A 143 -10.22 -16.58 -8.36
C HIS A 143 -11.13 -15.98 -7.28
N GLU A 144 -10.65 -14.99 -6.53
CA GLU A 144 -11.39 -14.35 -5.43
C GLU A 144 -12.58 -13.51 -5.93
N ILE A 145 -12.54 -12.99 -7.16
CA ILE A 145 -13.69 -12.36 -7.82
C ILE A 145 -14.71 -13.42 -8.31
N ARG A 146 -14.22 -14.53 -8.88
CA ARG A 146 -15.08 -15.55 -9.50
C ARG A 146 -15.94 -16.30 -8.47
N THR A 147 -15.40 -16.59 -7.29
CA THR A 147 -16.13 -17.33 -6.23
C THR A 147 -17.44 -16.64 -5.80
N PRO A 148 -17.45 -15.38 -5.31
CA PRO A 148 -18.69 -14.71 -4.93
C PRO A 148 -19.59 -14.45 -6.14
N LEU A 149 -19.02 -14.16 -7.32
CA LEU A 149 -19.79 -13.95 -8.54
C LEU A 149 -20.57 -15.22 -8.96
N ASN A 150 -19.91 -16.39 -8.93
CA ASN A 150 -20.55 -17.66 -9.25
C ASN A 150 -21.64 -18.03 -8.22
N ALA A 151 -21.45 -17.69 -6.94
CA ALA A 151 -22.47 -17.88 -5.92
C ALA A 151 -23.70 -16.97 -6.18
N ILE A 152 -23.47 -15.70 -6.53
CA ILE A 152 -24.53 -14.75 -6.90
C ILE A 152 -25.32 -15.26 -8.11
N VAL A 153 -24.62 -15.62 -9.18
CA VAL A 153 -25.24 -16.10 -10.43
C VAL A 153 -26.00 -17.40 -10.18
N GLY A 154 -25.37 -18.39 -9.54
CA GLY A 154 -26.01 -19.68 -9.30
C GLY A 154 -27.24 -19.60 -8.39
N LEU A 155 -27.17 -18.83 -7.30
CA LEU A 155 -28.33 -18.63 -6.42
C LEU A 155 -29.43 -17.81 -7.10
N ALA A 156 -29.07 -16.81 -7.91
CA ALA A 156 -30.04 -16.04 -8.69
C ALA A 156 -30.73 -16.89 -9.77
N GLU A 157 -30.00 -17.79 -10.44
CA GLU A 157 -30.57 -18.77 -11.36
C GLU A 157 -31.55 -19.71 -10.64
N LEU A 158 -31.18 -20.24 -9.46
CA LEU A 158 -32.07 -21.07 -8.67
C LEU A 158 -33.34 -20.31 -8.25
N LEU A 159 -33.23 -19.05 -7.85
CA LEU A 159 -34.37 -18.17 -7.55
C LEU A 159 -35.26 -17.90 -8.78
N HIS A 160 -34.67 -17.85 -9.98
CA HIS A 160 -35.40 -17.54 -11.20
C HIS A 160 -36.16 -18.75 -11.76
N TYR A 161 -35.56 -19.95 -11.70
CA TYR A 161 -36.12 -21.16 -12.31
C TYR A 161 -36.87 -22.08 -11.34
N SER A 162 -36.72 -21.89 -10.03
CA SER A 162 -37.29 -22.79 -9.02
C SER A 162 -38.38 -22.09 -8.22
N SER A 163 -39.53 -22.75 -8.04
CA SER A 163 -40.55 -22.30 -7.08
C SER A 163 -40.14 -22.73 -5.67
N LEU A 164 -39.34 -21.89 -5.01
CA LEU A 164 -38.80 -22.18 -3.67
C LEU A 164 -39.78 -21.73 -2.57
N PRO A 165 -39.79 -22.40 -1.41
CA PRO A 165 -40.46 -21.90 -0.22
C PRO A 165 -39.94 -20.51 0.17
N PRO A 166 -40.78 -19.63 0.77
CA PRO A 166 -40.35 -18.28 1.14
C PRO A 166 -39.12 -18.22 2.06
N ALA A 167 -38.91 -19.23 2.92
CA ALA A 167 -37.76 -19.31 3.80
C ALA A 167 -36.45 -19.53 3.03
N GLU A 168 -36.42 -20.51 2.11
CA GLU A 168 -35.25 -20.77 1.26
C GLU A 168 -34.97 -19.59 0.32
N GLN A 169 -36.02 -18.95 -0.19
CA GLN A 169 -35.89 -17.73 -0.99
C GLN A 169 -35.16 -16.61 -0.22
N ALA A 170 -35.53 -16.41 1.05
CA ALA A 170 -34.90 -15.41 1.92
C ALA A 170 -33.44 -15.76 2.23
N ASP A 171 -33.11 -17.04 2.42
CA ASP A 171 -31.74 -17.49 2.67
C ASP A 171 -30.84 -17.33 1.44
N TYR A 172 -31.36 -17.61 0.25
CA TYR A 172 -30.65 -17.38 -1.02
C TYR A 172 -30.42 -15.89 -1.26
N LEU A 173 -31.44 -15.05 -1.06
CA LEU A 173 -31.30 -13.59 -1.16
C LEU A 173 -30.27 -13.04 -0.16
N ARG A 174 -30.26 -13.55 1.08
CA ARG A 174 -29.27 -13.17 2.10
C ARG A 174 -27.86 -13.57 1.69
N SER A 175 -27.71 -14.75 1.11
CA SER A 175 -26.42 -15.27 0.62
C SER A 175 -25.92 -14.49 -0.60
N ILE A 176 -26.81 -14.13 -1.53
CA ILE A 176 -26.50 -13.24 -2.66
C ILE A 176 -26.05 -11.86 -2.15
N TYR A 177 -26.78 -11.29 -1.20
CA TYR A 177 -26.43 -10.00 -0.60
C TYR A 177 -25.06 -10.03 0.09
N ALA A 178 -24.79 -11.08 0.87
CA ALA A 178 -23.50 -11.27 1.51
C ALA A 178 -22.36 -11.45 0.49
N ALA A 179 -22.55 -12.26 -0.55
CA ALA A 179 -21.58 -12.46 -1.62
C ALA A 179 -21.32 -11.16 -2.42
N GLY A 180 -22.36 -10.38 -2.69
CA GLY A 180 -22.26 -9.09 -3.37
C GLY A 180 -21.47 -8.05 -2.57
N ASN A 181 -21.74 -7.94 -1.27
CA ASN A 181 -20.97 -7.04 -0.40
C ASN A 181 -19.49 -7.44 -0.31
N SER A 182 -19.20 -8.73 -0.14
CA SER A 182 -17.81 -9.23 -0.12
C SER A 182 -17.08 -8.95 -1.44
N LEU A 183 -17.76 -9.07 -2.57
CA LEU A 183 -17.19 -8.74 -3.89
C LEU A 183 -16.89 -7.25 -4.02
N LEU A 184 -17.81 -6.38 -3.56
CA LEU A 184 -17.59 -4.93 -3.56
C LEU A 184 -16.42 -4.52 -2.67
N GLU A 185 -16.29 -5.11 -1.48
CA GLU A 185 -15.13 -4.90 -0.60
C GLU A 185 -13.82 -5.26 -1.31
N LEU A 186 -13.76 -6.43 -1.96
CA LEU A 186 -12.59 -6.86 -2.72
C LEU A 186 -12.26 -5.90 -3.87
N ILE A 187 -13.25 -5.47 -4.65
CA ILE A 187 -13.03 -4.53 -5.74
C ILE A 187 -12.49 -3.20 -5.22
N ASN A 188 -13.05 -2.70 -4.12
CA ASN A 188 -12.57 -1.47 -3.49
C ASN A 188 -11.13 -1.60 -2.98
N ASP A 189 -10.78 -2.73 -2.35
CA ASP A 189 -9.41 -3.03 -1.92
C ASP A 189 -8.42 -3.00 -3.09
N VAL A 190 -8.80 -3.57 -4.24
CA VAL A 190 -7.97 -3.60 -5.45
C VAL A 190 -7.80 -2.21 -6.06
N LEU A 191 -8.87 -1.42 -6.08
CA LEU A 191 -8.83 -0.05 -6.59
C LEU A 191 -7.98 0.85 -5.68
N ASP A 192 -8.14 0.75 -4.36
CA ASP A 192 -7.31 1.46 -3.39
C ASP A 192 -5.83 1.10 -3.56
N LEU A 193 -5.52 -0.20 -3.74
CA LEU A 193 -4.15 -0.64 -3.99
C LEU A 193 -3.59 -0.08 -5.30
N SER A 194 -4.38 -0.12 -6.38
CA SER A 194 -3.97 0.41 -7.69
C SER A 194 -3.67 1.91 -7.62
N LYS A 195 -4.51 2.68 -6.89
CA LYS A 195 -4.30 4.11 -6.66
C LYS A 195 -3.06 4.40 -5.82
N LEU A 196 -2.77 3.56 -4.81
CA LEU A 196 -1.56 3.65 -4.00
C LEU A 196 -0.30 3.41 -4.84
N GLU A 197 -0.27 2.35 -5.65
CA GLU A 197 0.89 2.02 -6.48
C GLU A 197 1.18 3.05 -7.57
N ALA A 198 0.12 3.65 -8.13
CA ALA A 198 0.25 4.72 -9.10
C ALA A 198 0.65 6.08 -8.49
N GLY A 199 0.72 6.18 -7.16
CA GLY A 199 0.93 7.46 -6.47
C GLY A 199 -0.22 8.46 -6.67
N GLN A 200 -1.41 7.98 -7.03
CA GLN A 200 -2.59 8.80 -7.35
C GLN A 200 -3.51 9.01 -6.13
N MET A 201 -3.15 8.44 -4.98
CA MET A 201 -3.92 8.61 -3.75
C MET A 201 -3.70 10.01 -3.15
N HIS A 202 -4.76 10.81 -3.11
CA HIS A 202 -4.74 12.13 -2.50
C HIS A 202 -5.20 12.05 -1.04
N PHE A 203 -4.39 12.57 -0.12
CA PHE A 203 -4.74 12.66 1.30
C PHE A 203 -5.36 14.03 1.60
N THR A 204 -6.53 14.03 2.25
CA THR A 204 -7.21 15.27 2.65
C THR A 204 -7.06 15.47 4.14
N LEU A 205 -6.18 16.40 4.54
CA LEU A 205 -5.96 16.72 5.94
C LEU A 205 -7.15 17.49 6.51
N THR A 206 -7.84 16.88 7.48
CA THR A 206 -9.00 17.44 8.18
C THR A 206 -8.75 17.47 9.68
N GLU A 207 -9.40 18.40 10.39
CA GLU A 207 -9.41 18.35 11.86
C GLU A 207 -10.20 17.11 12.33
N LEU A 208 -9.56 16.32 13.16
CA LEU A 208 -10.00 15.00 13.56
C LEU A 208 -10.01 14.89 15.09
N ASN A 209 -11.18 14.57 15.62
CA ASN A 209 -11.32 14.00 16.96
C ASN A 209 -11.12 12.48 16.88
N PHE A 210 -9.97 11.98 17.35
CA PHE A 210 -9.66 10.56 17.30
C PHE A 210 -10.62 9.73 18.18
N ALA A 211 -11.06 10.27 19.32
CA ALA A 211 -11.96 9.57 20.23
C ALA A 211 -13.33 9.33 19.58
N GLU A 212 -13.87 10.34 18.90
CA GLU A 212 -15.11 10.22 18.12
C GLU A 212 -14.96 9.20 16.98
N LEU A 213 -13.86 9.29 16.21
CA LEU A 213 -13.59 8.34 15.13
C LEU A 213 -13.48 6.90 15.65
N LEU A 214 -12.78 6.68 16.77
CA LEU A 214 -12.65 5.36 17.35
C LEU A 214 -14.00 4.82 17.82
N HIS A 215 -14.81 5.66 18.45
CA HIS A 215 -16.17 5.31 18.86
C HIS A 215 -17.04 4.90 17.65
N ASP A 216 -17.01 5.67 16.57
CA ASP A 216 -17.71 5.37 15.31
C ASP A 216 -17.31 4.00 14.74
N VAL A 217 -16.03 3.65 14.81
CA VAL A 217 -15.56 2.35 14.33
C VAL A 217 -15.99 1.23 15.28
N GLN A 218 -15.84 1.42 16.59
CA GLN A 218 -16.21 0.42 17.59
C GLN A 218 -17.69 0.04 17.54
N THR A 219 -18.59 1.02 17.36
CA THR A 219 -20.04 0.77 17.28
C THR A 219 -20.42 -0.21 16.18
N ILE A 220 -19.68 -0.25 15.08
CA ILE A 220 -19.92 -1.18 13.96
C ILE A 220 -19.62 -2.63 14.36
N PHE A 221 -18.67 -2.85 15.27
CA PHE A 221 -18.25 -4.19 15.70
C PHE A 221 -18.93 -4.67 16.98
N LEU A 222 -19.68 -3.82 17.70
CA LEU A 222 -20.33 -4.17 18.97
C LEU A 222 -21.21 -5.42 18.86
N GLN A 223 -22.05 -5.51 17.82
CA GLN A 223 -22.92 -6.68 17.63
C GLN A 223 -22.10 -7.97 17.41
N LYS A 224 -21.11 -7.92 16.51
CA LYS A 224 -20.23 -9.08 16.24
C LYS A 224 -19.44 -9.51 17.47
N CYS A 225 -19.01 -8.55 18.30
CA CYS A 225 -18.33 -8.82 19.56
C CYS A 225 -19.27 -9.46 20.59
N ALA A 226 -20.51 -8.96 20.70
CA ALA A 226 -21.52 -9.53 21.60
C ALA A 226 -21.89 -10.97 21.21
N GLU A 227 -22.04 -11.26 19.92
CA GLU A 227 -22.31 -12.61 19.41
C GLU A 227 -21.19 -13.61 19.76
N ARG A 228 -19.95 -13.13 19.94
CA ARG A 228 -18.76 -13.94 20.24
C ARG A 228 -18.25 -13.79 21.68
N ASN A 229 -18.96 -13.09 22.57
CA ASN A 229 -18.50 -12.78 23.93
C ASN A 229 -17.10 -12.15 23.98
N ILE A 230 -16.82 -11.20 23.08
CA ILE A 230 -15.56 -10.45 23.04
C ILE A 230 -15.79 -9.08 23.69
N ALA A 231 -14.96 -8.71 24.67
CA ALA A 231 -14.99 -7.38 25.24
C ALA A 231 -14.12 -6.42 24.41
N LEU A 232 -14.73 -5.42 23.77
CA LEU A 232 -14.03 -4.38 23.02
C LEU A 232 -13.88 -3.13 23.90
N THR A 233 -12.64 -2.75 24.18
CA THR A 233 -12.30 -1.62 25.06
C THR A 233 -11.36 -0.64 24.36
N ALA A 234 -11.39 0.62 24.78
CA ALA A 234 -10.45 1.64 24.35
C ALA A 234 -9.79 2.30 25.57
N ASP A 235 -8.49 2.53 25.45
CA ASP A 235 -7.64 3.23 26.41
C ASP A 235 -7.10 4.47 25.70
N LEU A 236 -7.74 5.62 25.96
CA LEU A 236 -7.36 6.91 25.39
C LEU A 236 -6.95 7.86 26.52
N PRO A 237 -5.95 8.73 26.30
CA PRO A 237 -5.63 9.79 27.23
C PRO A 237 -6.70 10.89 27.18
N ASP A 238 -7.03 11.46 28.35
CA ASP A 238 -8.05 12.50 28.50
C ASP A 238 -7.68 13.82 27.78
N ASP A 239 -6.40 14.03 27.48
CA ASP A 239 -5.84 15.27 26.93
C ASP A 239 -5.48 15.20 25.43
N LEU A 240 -6.10 14.28 24.69
CA LEU A 240 -5.82 14.10 23.26
C LEU A 240 -6.26 15.36 22.46
N PRO A 241 -5.34 16.04 21.73
CA PRO A 241 -5.70 17.23 20.94
C PRO A 241 -6.42 16.86 19.64
N LEU A 242 -7.01 17.87 18.97
CA LEU A 242 -7.55 17.70 17.62
C LEU A 242 -6.39 17.51 16.64
N LEU A 243 -6.37 16.38 15.94
CA LEU A 243 -5.29 16.03 15.03
C LEU A 243 -5.65 16.46 13.60
N ARG A 244 -4.67 16.86 12.80
CA ARG A 244 -4.87 17.14 11.37
C ARG A 244 -4.43 15.93 10.57
N LEU A 245 -5.38 15.06 10.26
CA LEU A 245 -5.16 13.79 9.56
C LEU A 245 -6.29 13.53 8.56
N ASP A 246 -6.07 12.58 7.66
CA ASP A 246 -7.12 12.09 6.78
C ASP A 246 -8.06 11.15 7.56
N LYS A 247 -9.26 11.65 7.89
CA LYS A 247 -10.28 10.90 8.65
C LYS A 247 -10.66 9.61 7.94
N LEU A 248 -10.77 9.60 6.62
CA LEU A 248 -11.23 8.43 5.85
C LEU A 248 -10.17 7.33 5.87
N ARG A 249 -8.90 7.66 5.65
CA ARG A 249 -7.80 6.68 5.64
C ARG A 249 -7.50 6.14 7.02
N LEU A 250 -7.56 6.98 8.05
CA LEU A 250 -7.40 6.52 9.41
C LEU A 250 -8.56 5.62 9.85
N ARG A 251 -9.79 5.95 9.46
CA ARG A 251 -10.96 5.08 9.66
C ARG A 251 -10.75 3.71 9.01
N GLN A 252 -10.23 3.68 7.78
CA GLN A 252 -9.94 2.45 7.03
C GLN A 252 -8.90 1.59 7.76
N ILE A 253 -7.81 2.19 8.25
CA ILE A 253 -6.78 1.49 9.03
C ILE A 253 -7.37 0.88 10.30
N LEU A 254 -8.11 1.67 11.09
CA LEU A 254 -8.74 1.20 12.33
C LEU A 254 -9.75 0.09 12.07
N PHE A 255 -10.59 0.25 11.04
CA PHE A 255 -11.60 -0.74 10.66
C PHE A 255 -10.97 -2.08 10.29
N ASN A 256 -9.88 -2.06 9.52
CA ASN A 256 -9.16 -3.27 9.13
C ASN A 256 -8.49 -3.97 10.32
N LEU A 257 -7.82 -3.21 11.21
CA LEU A 257 -7.14 -3.79 12.36
C LEU A 257 -8.13 -4.34 13.39
N ILE A 258 -9.17 -3.60 13.73
CA ILE A 258 -10.23 -4.05 14.66
C ILE A 258 -11.02 -5.21 14.03
N GLY A 259 -11.32 -5.14 12.73
CA GLY A 259 -11.98 -6.23 12.01
C GLY A 259 -11.18 -7.53 12.05
N ASN A 260 -9.86 -7.47 11.88
CA ASN A 260 -8.97 -8.62 12.04
C ASN A 260 -8.98 -9.14 13.48
N ALA A 261 -8.86 -8.26 14.49
CA ALA A 261 -8.91 -8.65 15.88
C ALA A 261 -10.20 -9.40 16.24
N VAL A 262 -11.37 -8.91 15.79
CA VAL A 262 -12.67 -9.56 16.00
C VAL A 262 -12.77 -10.89 15.25
N LYS A 263 -12.17 -10.98 14.06
CA LYS A 263 -12.20 -12.19 13.24
C LYS A 263 -11.41 -13.33 13.87
N PHE A 264 -10.22 -13.04 14.42
CA PHE A 264 -9.27 -14.03 14.92
C PHE A 264 -9.31 -14.25 16.44
N THR A 265 -10.17 -13.51 17.15
CA THR A 265 -10.50 -13.75 18.55
C THR A 265 -11.82 -14.53 18.62
N GLU A 266 -11.80 -15.73 19.19
CA GLU A 266 -13.04 -16.51 19.40
C GLU A 266 -13.75 -16.08 20.67
N GLN A 267 -13.02 -15.93 21.78
CA GLN A 267 -13.47 -15.41 23.07
C GLN A 267 -12.32 -14.61 23.70
N GLY A 268 -12.63 -13.55 24.44
CA GLY A 268 -11.62 -12.77 25.16
C GLY A 268 -11.81 -11.28 25.02
N THR A 269 -10.71 -10.54 24.85
CA THR A 269 -10.71 -9.08 24.88
C THR A 269 -9.94 -8.48 23.73
N ILE A 270 -10.47 -7.38 23.19
CA ILE A 270 -9.79 -6.53 22.21
C ILE A 270 -9.63 -5.16 22.85
N THR A 271 -8.40 -4.65 22.89
CA THR A 271 -8.08 -3.35 23.48
C THR A 271 -7.43 -2.45 22.43
N VAL A 272 -7.97 -1.25 22.24
CA VAL A 272 -7.34 -0.22 21.42
C VAL A 272 -6.67 0.79 22.34
N LYS A 273 -5.33 0.86 22.31
CA LYS A 273 -4.55 1.83 23.09
C LYS A 273 -4.13 2.99 22.20
N VAL A 274 -4.26 4.21 22.69
CA VAL A 274 -3.87 5.42 21.95
C VAL A 274 -2.93 6.23 22.82
N ARG A 275 -1.87 6.79 22.23
CA ARG A 275 -0.92 7.70 22.88
C ARG A 275 -0.55 8.79 21.90
N PHE A 276 -0.47 10.02 22.38
CA PHE A 276 0.03 11.14 21.61
C PHE A 276 1.17 11.81 22.38
N GLN A 277 2.33 11.91 21.74
CA GLN A 277 3.50 12.57 22.32
C GLN A 277 3.80 13.84 21.53
N ARG A 278 3.75 14.99 22.21
CA ARG A 278 4.10 16.28 21.62
C ARG A 278 5.62 16.35 21.45
N GLU A 279 6.08 16.59 20.22
CA GLU A 279 7.52 16.77 19.92
C GLU A 279 7.85 18.24 19.69
N THR A 280 6.93 18.97 19.07
CA THR A 280 7.02 20.41 18.81
C THR A 280 5.72 21.12 19.22
N PRO A 281 5.67 22.46 19.22
CA PRO A 281 4.44 23.21 19.50
C PRO A 281 3.31 23.02 18.48
N GLN A 282 3.59 22.47 17.30
CA GLN A 282 2.61 22.31 16.21
C GLN A 282 2.42 20.87 15.76
N ASP A 283 3.41 20.00 16.01
CA ASP A 283 3.42 18.60 15.58
C ASP A 283 3.81 17.64 16.71
N GLY A 284 3.30 16.42 16.66
CA GLY A 284 3.66 15.33 17.56
C GLY A 284 3.64 13.96 16.88
N THR A 285 3.89 12.93 17.67
CA THR A 285 3.83 11.53 17.25
C THR A 285 2.59 10.87 17.84
N LEU A 286 1.72 10.34 16.97
CA LEU A 286 0.56 9.54 17.34
C LEU A 286 0.92 8.07 17.26
N THR A 287 0.77 7.34 18.36
CA THR A 287 0.90 5.90 18.41
C THR A 287 -0.41 5.29 18.85
N PHE A 288 -0.96 4.35 18.07
CA PHE A 288 -2.09 3.54 18.51
C PHE A 288 -1.82 2.06 18.27
N SER A 289 -2.27 1.21 19.18
CA SER A 289 -2.18 -0.23 19.03
C SER A 289 -3.52 -0.92 19.19
N VAL A 290 -3.74 -1.98 18.40
CA VAL A 290 -4.89 -2.88 18.53
C VAL A 290 -4.37 -4.20 19.05
N ILE A 291 -4.79 -4.55 20.26
CA ILE A 291 -4.37 -5.74 21.00
C ILE A 291 -5.54 -6.72 21.03
N ASP A 292 -5.32 -7.94 20.54
CA ASP A 292 -6.28 -9.04 20.61
C ASP A 292 -5.72 -10.20 21.43
N THR A 293 -6.61 -11.00 22.03
CA THR A 293 -6.27 -12.23 22.76
C THR A 293 -6.58 -13.48 21.92
N GLY A 294 -6.46 -13.38 20.59
CA GLY A 294 -6.80 -14.44 19.65
C GLY A 294 -5.73 -15.52 19.48
N CYS A 295 -5.75 -16.21 18.35
CA CYS A 295 -4.84 -17.33 18.06
C CYS A 295 -3.35 -16.92 17.96
N GLY A 296 -3.05 -15.64 17.77
CA GLY A 296 -1.69 -15.15 17.56
C GLY A 296 -1.10 -15.58 16.20
N ILE A 297 0.14 -15.16 15.95
CA ILE A 297 0.83 -15.31 14.67
C ILE A 297 2.24 -15.86 14.92
N ALA A 298 2.57 -16.96 14.25
CA ALA A 298 3.90 -17.58 14.31
C ALA A 298 4.99 -16.61 13.82
N PRO A 299 6.19 -16.58 14.42
CA PRO A 299 7.27 -15.65 14.05
C PRO A 299 7.65 -15.68 12.56
N GLU A 300 7.58 -16.85 11.93
CA GLU A 300 7.86 -17.03 10.50
C GLU A 300 6.83 -16.35 9.58
N ASP A 301 5.61 -16.18 10.05
CA ASP A 301 4.50 -15.62 9.29
C ASP A 301 4.33 -14.11 9.54
N GLN A 302 4.89 -13.55 10.63
CA GLN A 302 4.75 -12.11 10.99
C GLN A 302 5.29 -11.15 9.93
N ALA A 303 6.37 -11.50 9.22
CA ALA A 303 6.86 -10.70 8.10
C ALA A 303 6.03 -10.90 6.82
N ARG A 304 5.37 -12.06 6.69
CA ARG A 304 4.62 -12.47 5.49
C ARG A 304 3.22 -11.90 5.46
N ILE A 305 2.55 -11.71 6.59
CA ILE A 305 1.16 -11.18 6.64
C ILE A 305 0.99 -9.78 6.04
N PHE A 306 2.08 -9.01 5.91
CA PHE A 306 2.06 -7.69 5.24
C PHE A 306 2.30 -7.77 3.72
N GLN A 307 2.62 -8.96 3.20
CA GLN A 307 2.73 -9.20 1.76
C GLN A 307 1.33 -9.43 1.17
N MET A 308 1.17 -9.10 -0.12
CA MET A 308 -0.10 -9.24 -0.80
C MET A 308 -0.54 -10.71 -0.85
N PHE A 309 -1.80 -10.97 -0.48
CA PHE A 309 -2.43 -12.31 -0.50
C PHE A 309 -1.80 -13.36 0.41
N GLU A 310 -0.86 -12.96 1.27
CA GLU A 310 -0.27 -13.86 2.23
C GLU A 310 -1.15 -13.95 3.48
N GLN A 311 -1.40 -15.18 3.91
CA GLN A 311 -2.18 -15.49 5.11
C GLN A 311 -1.39 -16.48 5.96
N ALA A 312 -1.47 -16.36 7.28
CA ALA A 312 -0.80 -17.27 8.20
C ALA A 312 -1.25 -18.72 7.95
N LYS A 313 -0.30 -19.66 7.90
CA LYS A 313 -0.55 -21.03 7.41
C LYS A 313 -1.59 -21.79 8.25
N GLU A 314 -1.63 -21.55 9.57
CA GLU A 314 -2.56 -22.16 10.53
C GLU A 314 -3.99 -21.59 10.46
N ASN A 315 -4.14 -20.34 10.01
CA ASN A 315 -5.45 -19.69 9.87
C ASN A 315 -6.27 -20.22 8.69
N ARG A 316 -5.68 -21.09 7.86
CA ARG A 316 -6.43 -21.86 6.85
C ARG A 316 -7.40 -22.89 7.46
N ARG A 317 -7.28 -23.27 8.74
CA ARG A 317 -8.23 -24.19 9.38
C ARG A 317 -9.49 -23.50 9.94
N LEU A 318 -9.43 -22.20 10.24
CA LEU A 318 -10.57 -21.39 10.71
C LEU A 318 -11.55 -20.99 9.57
N GLN A 319 -11.43 -21.63 8.41
CA GLN A 319 -12.13 -21.37 7.15
C GLN A 319 -13.66 -21.45 7.17
N SER A 320 -14.28 -21.83 8.28
CA SER A 320 -15.75 -21.93 8.34
C SER A 320 -16.46 -20.56 8.37
N HIS A 321 -15.79 -19.44 8.68
CA HIS A 321 -16.50 -18.18 9.01
C HIS A 321 -15.91 -16.87 8.46
N GLY A 322 -15.10 -16.87 7.40
CA GLY A 322 -14.83 -15.62 6.66
C GLY A 322 -13.56 -15.61 5.83
N ASN A 323 -13.72 -15.60 4.51
CA ASN A 323 -12.64 -15.33 3.56
C ASN A 323 -12.12 -13.91 3.78
N GLY A 324 -10.86 -13.76 4.20
CA GLY A 324 -10.18 -12.47 4.12
C GLY A 324 -9.47 -12.40 2.76
N THR A 325 -9.48 -11.26 2.11
CA THR A 325 -8.80 -11.04 0.82
C THR A 325 -7.28 -11.15 0.92
N GLY A 326 -6.71 -11.06 2.14
CA GLY A 326 -5.26 -10.94 2.36
C GLY A 326 -4.68 -9.61 1.88
N LEU A 327 -5.53 -8.64 1.54
CA LEU A 327 -5.15 -7.30 1.11
C LEU A 327 -5.21 -6.25 2.22
N GLY A 328 -6.07 -6.44 3.22
CA GLY A 328 -6.31 -5.42 4.26
C GLY A 328 -5.03 -4.95 4.97
N LEU A 329 -4.14 -5.86 5.38
CA LEU A 329 -2.88 -5.50 6.07
C LEU A 329 -1.84 -4.88 5.13
N SER A 330 -1.78 -5.31 3.87
CA SER A 330 -0.86 -4.72 2.89
C SER A 330 -1.30 -3.30 2.50
N ILE A 331 -2.60 -3.06 2.34
CA ILE A 331 -3.20 -1.73 2.16
C ILE A 331 -2.92 -0.85 3.38
N CYS A 332 -3.19 -1.34 4.60
CA CYS A 332 -2.89 -0.59 5.83
C CYS A 332 -1.42 -0.17 5.89
N ARG A 333 -0.49 -1.09 5.61
CA ARG A 333 0.94 -0.79 5.61
C ARG A 333 1.27 0.32 4.62
N ARG A 334 0.74 0.29 3.39
CA ARG A 334 1.02 1.32 2.38
C ARG A 334 0.38 2.67 2.71
N LEU A 335 -0.84 2.68 3.26
CA LEU A 335 -1.47 3.89 3.76
C LEU A 335 -0.63 4.54 4.86
N ILE A 336 -0.18 3.75 5.83
CA ILE A 336 0.63 4.22 6.95
C ILE A 336 1.98 4.77 6.48
N GLU A 337 2.65 4.08 5.55
CA GLU A 337 3.92 4.55 4.96
C GLU A 337 3.74 5.88 4.20
N GLN A 338 2.64 6.05 3.45
CA GLN A 338 2.30 7.31 2.77
C GLN A 338 1.94 8.43 3.77
N MET A 339 1.37 8.08 4.92
CA MET A 339 1.13 9.00 6.05
C MET A 339 2.38 9.21 6.92
N HIS A 340 3.58 8.93 6.41
CA HIS A 340 4.86 9.08 7.10
C HIS A 340 4.98 8.31 8.43
N GLY A 341 4.33 7.14 8.50
CA GLY A 341 4.31 6.28 9.66
C GLY A 341 4.92 4.89 9.44
N THR A 342 4.86 4.08 10.49
CA THR A 342 5.26 2.67 10.50
C THR A 342 4.19 1.80 11.15
N ILE A 343 4.11 0.55 10.72
CA ILE A 343 3.28 -0.49 11.34
C ILE A 343 4.16 -1.69 11.74
N GLU A 344 3.98 -2.15 12.96
CA GLU A 344 4.70 -3.26 13.56
C GLU A 344 3.71 -4.27 14.16
N VAL A 345 4.14 -5.51 14.31
CA VAL A 345 3.34 -6.57 14.93
C VAL A 345 4.15 -7.28 16.00
N ASN A 346 3.59 -7.36 17.20
CA ASN A 346 4.10 -8.16 18.30
C ASN A 346 3.07 -9.25 18.58
N SER A 347 3.40 -10.50 18.28
CA SER A 347 2.46 -11.60 18.46
C SER A 347 3.15 -12.86 18.95
N GLN A 348 2.42 -13.63 19.75
CA GLN A 348 2.82 -14.94 20.21
C GLN A 348 1.69 -15.92 19.99
N LEU A 349 2.02 -17.09 19.42
CA LEU A 349 1.04 -18.13 19.14
C LEU A 349 0.29 -18.55 20.41
N GLY A 350 -1.03 -18.51 20.36
CA GLY A 350 -1.93 -18.83 21.48
C GLY A 350 -2.08 -17.74 22.54
N SER A 351 -1.41 -16.59 22.41
CA SER A 351 -1.51 -15.47 23.36
C SER A 351 -2.10 -14.19 22.75
N GLY A 352 -2.34 -14.18 21.44
CA GLY A 352 -2.90 -13.05 20.71
C GLY A 352 -1.87 -12.22 19.95
N SER A 353 -2.30 -11.05 19.48
CA SER A 353 -1.47 -10.16 18.65
C SER A 353 -1.66 -8.70 19.04
N GLU A 354 -0.60 -7.92 18.92
CA GLU A 354 -0.62 -6.47 19.03
C GLU A 354 -0.10 -5.86 17.73
N PHE A 355 -0.96 -5.10 17.05
CA PHE A 355 -0.58 -4.31 15.89
C PHE A 355 -0.36 -2.87 16.31
N ILE A 356 0.86 -2.36 16.12
CA ILE A 356 1.28 -1.04 16.58
C ILE A 356 1.46 -0.13 15.37
N VAL A 357 0.73 0.97 15.32
CA VAL A 357 0.83 1.99 14.28
C VAL A 357 1.43 3.25 14.88
N THR A 358 2.47 3.79 14.26
CA THR A 358 3.12 5.04 14.67
C THR A 358 3.09 6.01 13.50
N LEU A 359 2.40 7.14 13.66
CA LEU A 359 2.38 8.26 12.72
C LEU A 359 3.23 9.40 13.29
N ARG A 360 4.20 9.87 12.52
CA ARG A 360 5.11 10.95 12.94
C ARG A 360 4.68 12.27 12.31
N GLN A 361 5.11 13.39 12.89
CA GLN A 361 4.86 14.73 12.36
C GLN A 361 3.36 15.04 12.17
N VAL A 362 2.54 14.53 13.10
CA VAL A 362 1.10 14.78 13.08
C VAL A 362 0.85 16.16 13.64
N SER A 363 0.41 17.08 12.77
CA SER A 363 0.00 18.40 13.20
C SER A 363 -1.25 18.34 14.07
N PHE A 364 -1.32 19.18 15.09
CA PHE A 364 -2.46 19.24 15.99
C PHE A 364 -2.89 20.69 16.25
N THR A 365 -4.18 20.88 16.43
CA THR A 365 -4.76 22.14 16.90
C THR A 365 -5.06 21.97 18.38
N GLU A 366 -4.57 22.87 19.24
CA GLU A 366 -5.07 22.90 20.61
C GLU A 366 -6.55 23.26 20.59
N PRO A 367 -7.39 22.63 21.41
CA PRO A 367 -8.77 23.03 21.56
C PRO A 367 -8.78 24.49 22.02
N SER A 368 -8.98 25.43 21.09
CA SER A 368 -9.26 26.80 21.45
C SER A 368 -10.55 26.75 22.23
N VAL A 369 -10.53 27.19 23.49
CA VAL A 369 -11.72 27.48 24.28
C VAL A 369 -12.44 28.65 23.60
N GLN A 370 -13.04 28.41 22.45
CA GLN A 370 -14.10 29.23 21.93
C GLN A 370 -15.33 28.78 22.69
N THR A 371 -15.71 29.60 23.66
CA THR A 371 -17.03 29.57 24.27
C THR A 371 -18.08 29.57 23.16
N VAL A 372 -18.56 28.40 22.80
CA VAL A 372 -19.76 28.24 21.98
C VAL A 372 -20.88 28.95 22.76
N PRO A 373 -21.61 29.92 22.17
CA PRO A 373 -22.75 30.52 22.84
C PRO A 373 -23.75 29.42 23.17
N PRO A 374 -24.47 29.49 24.29
CA PRO A 374 -25.45 28.46 24.66
C PRO A 374 -26.53 28.40 23.58
N VAL A 375 -26.51 27.32 22.79
CA VAL A 375 -27.60 26.98 21.88
C VAL A 375 -28.83 26.73 22.76
N ARG A 376 -29.84 27.58 22.60
CA ARG A 376 -31.12 27.43 23.29
C ARG A 376 -31.83 26.17 22.77
N PRO A 377 -32.54 25.41 23.62
CA PRO A 377 -33.38 24.33 23.15
C PRO A 377 -34.61 24.93 22.45
N THR A 378 -34.75 24.67 21.14
CA THR A 378 -35.97 24.99 20.39
C THR A 378 -36.46 23.74 19.66
N GLU A 379 -37.58 23.23 20.16
CA GLU A 379 -38.74 22.56 19.52
C GLU A 379 -38.57 21.48 18.41
N PRO A 380 -39.54 20.55 18.28
CA PRO A 380 -39.31 19.19 17.78
C PRO A 380 -39.37 19.03 16.25
N TYR A 381 -38.37 18.30 15.72
CA TYR A 381 -38.37 17.32 14.63
C TYR A 381 -39.22 17.56 13.35
N CYS A 382 -38.56 17.96 12.24
CA CYS A 382 -39.10 17.77 10.89
C CYS A 382 -38.90 16.31 10.44
N CYS A 383 -39.98 15.65 10.03
CA CYS A 383 -39.95 14.28 9.53
C CYS A 383 -39.49 14.29 8.06
N VAL A 384 -38.27 13.80 7.80
CA VAL A 384 -37.66 13.67 6.46
C VAL A 384 -38.56 12.93 5.46
N SER A 385 -39.49 12.09 5.92
CA SER A 385 -40.44 11.33 5.08
C SER A 385 -41.42 12.18 4.26
N SER A 386 -41.53 13.49 4.53
CA SER A 386 -42.46 14.39 3.83
C SER A 386 -41.85 15.14 2.63
N LEU A 387 -40.56 14.96 2.35
CA LEU A 387 -39.88 15.65 1.24
C LEU A 387 -40.27 15.06 -0.12
N ARG A 388 -40.53 15.93 -1.09
CA ARG A 388 -40.69 15.52 -2.50
C ARG A 388 -39.33 15.47 -3.16
N VAL A 389 -38.95 14.27 -3.58
CA VAL A 389 -37.62 13.97 -4.10
C VAL A 389 -37.68 13.72 -5.60
N LEU A 390 -36.72 14.25 -6.34
CA LEU A 390 -36.50 13.96 -7.76
C LEU A 390 -35.16 13.24 -7.93
N LEU A 391 -35.17 12.08 -8.57
CA LEU A 391 -34.00 11.31 -8.98
C LEU A 391 -33.74 11.54 -10.47
N VAL A 392 -32.49 11.84 -10.82
CA VAL A 392 -32.06 12.07 -12.20
C VAL A 392 -30.83 11.21 -12.50
N ASP A 393 -30.99 10.22 -13.38
CA ASP A 393 -29.92 9.30 -13.80
C ASP A 393 -30.32 8.67 -15.14
N ASP A 394 -29.41 8.59 -16.10
CA ASP A 394 -29.69 8.06 -17.45
C ASP A 394 -29.80 6.52 -17.46
N ILE A 395 -29.32 5.86 -16.41
CA ILE A 395 -29.38 4.41 -16.27
C ILE A 395 -30.63 4.03 -15.48
N ALA A 396 -31.61 3.44 -16.16
CA ALA A 396 -32.88 3.00 -15.55
C ALA A 396 -32.72 2.09 -14.32
N LEU A 397 -31.65 1.27 -14.28
CA LEU A 397 -31.32 0.45 -13.11
C LEU A 397 -30.94 1.29 -11.88
N ASN A 398 -30.15 2.35 -12.07
CA ASN A 398 -29.76 3.25 -10.98
C ASN A 398 -30.99 3.96 -10.41
N LEU A 399 -31.87 4.48 -11.29
CA LEU A 399 -33.15 5.06 -10.88
C LEU A 399 -33.98 4.07 -10.06
N LYS A 400 -34.09 2.82 -10.51
CA LYS A 400 -34.85 1.79 -9.80
C LYS A 400 -34.26 1.49 -8.42
N VAL A 401 -32.94 1.32 -8.32
CA VAL A 401 -32.26 1.03 -7.05
C VAL A 401 -32.38 2.19 -6.07
N LEU A 402 -32.07 3.42 -6.51
CA LEU A 402 -32.18 4.63 -5.69
C LEU A 402 -33.63 4.88 -5.26
N SER A 403 -34.59 4.68 -6.16
CA SER A 403 -36.02 4.80 -5.86
C SER A 403 -36.44 3.81 -4.78
N SER A 404 -36.05 2.53 -4.90
CA SER A 404 -36.32 1.54 -3.87
C SER A 404 -35.68 1.88 -2.52
N MET A 405 -34.43 2.40 -2.51
CA MET A 405 -33.77 2.83 -1.27
C MET A 405 -34.49 3.99 -0.57
N LEU A 406 -34.94 4.99 -1.32
CA LEU A 406 -35.71 6.12 -0.77
C LEU A 406 -37.09 5.70 -0.27
N LYS A 407 -37.76 4.79 -0.98
CA LYS A 407 -39.06 4.21 -0.54
C LYS A 407 -38.95 3.46 0.79
N MET A 408 -37.85 2.75 1.02
CA MET A 408 -37.59 2.11 2.32
C MET A 408 -37.41 3.12 3.47
N ILE A 409 -37.03 4.37 3.17
CA ILE A 409 -36.90 5.48 4.14
C ILE A 409 -38.24 6.25 4.26
N GLY A 410 -39.28 5.84 3.52
CA GLY A 410 -40.61 6.44 3.54
C GLY A 410 -40.77 7.65 2.62
N MET A 411 -39.86 7.86 1.66
CA MET A 411 -39.97 8.88 0.62
C MET A 411 -40.45 8.27 -0.70
N GLU A 412 -41.32 8.97 -1.44
CA GLU A 412 -41.74 8.56 -2.79
C GLU A 412 -41.08 9.47 -3.84
N PRO A 413 -39.96 9.05 -4.45
CA PRO A 413 -39.26 9.89 -5.42
C PRO A 413 -39.90 9.80 -6.81
N LEU A 414 -39.90 10.94 -7.49
CA LEU A 414 -40.10 11.03 -8.94
C LEU A 414 -38.78 10.71 -9.64
N CYS A 415 -38.84 10.07 -10.81
CA CYS A 415 -37.66 9.66 -11.56
C CYS A 415 -37.63 10.35 -12.92
N ALA A 416 -36.45 10.82 -13.32
CA ALA A 416 -36.16 11.39 -14.61
C ALA A 416 -34.94 10.68 -15.22
N ASP A 417 -35.05 10.30 -16.48
CA ASP A 417 -33.99 9.63 -17.26
C ASP A 417 -33.01 10.60 -17.93
N SER A 418 -33.24 11.90 -17.79
CA SER A 418 -32.40 12.96 -18.33
C SER A 418 -32.61 14.28 -17.58
N ALA A 419 -31.65 15.19 -17.70
CA ALA A 419 -31.77 16.53 -17.15
C ALA A 419 -32.96 17.31 -17.77
N GLU A 420 -33.28 17.06 -19.03
CA GLU A 420 -34.41 17.66 -19.73
C GLU A 420 -35.75 17.22 -19.12
N THR A 421 -35.93 15.92 -18.89
CA THR A 421 -37.11 15.36 -18.20
C THR A 421 -37.20 15.93 -16.78
N ALA A 422 -36.07 16.03 -16.07
CA ALA A 422 -36.02 16.59 -14.72
C ALA A 422 -36.46 18.06 -14.68
N LEU A 423 -36.04 18.87 -15.66
CA LEU A 423 -36.46 20.27 -15.76
C LEU A 423 -37.96 20.43 -16.06
N GLN A 424 -38.57 19.51 -16.83
CA GLN A 424 -40.01 19.51 -17.06
C GLN A 424 -40.76 19.22 -15.76
N ILE A 425 -40.35 18.19 -15.01
CA ILE A 425 -40.95 17.84 -13.71
C ILE A 425 -40.86 19.02 -12.73
N LEU A 426 -39.72 19.70 -12.67
CA LEU A 426 -39.52 20.88 -11.80
C LEU A 426 -40.40 22.08 -12.17
N GLN A 427 -40.94 22.15 -13.39
CA GLN A 427 -41.89 23.19 -13.79
C GLN A 427 -43.33 22.85 -13.43
N GLU A 428 -43.66 21.55 -13.41
CA GLU A 428 -45.03 21.06 -13.19
C GLU A 428 -45.38 20.95 -11.70
N GLN A 429 -44.40 20.60 -10.86
CA GLN A 429 -44.64 20.36 -9.44
C GLN A 429 -43.46 20.80 -8.58
N PRO A 430 -43.71 21.19 -7.31
CA PRO A 430 -42.63 21.64 -6.44
C PRO A 430 -41.87 20.43 -5.91
N ILE A 431 -40.54 20.52 -5.93
CA ILE A 431 -39.60 19.51 -5.45
C ILE A 431 -38.76 20.14 -4.35
N ASP A 432 -38.46 19.38 -3.31
CA ASP A 432 -37.73 19.85 -2.14
C ASP A 432 -36.26 19.39 -2.18
N LEU A 433 -35.99 18.27 -2.88
CA LEU A 433 -34.66 17.66 -2.99
C LEU A 433 -34.45 16.98 -4.35
N VAL A 434 -33.26 17.16 -4.93
CA VAL A 434 -32.82 16.50 -6.16
C VAL A 434 -31.59 15.63 -5.89
N PHE A 435 -31.62 14.39 -6.35
CA PHE A 435 -30.42 13.58 -6.57
C PHE A 435 -30.13 13.52 -8.06
N THR A 436 -28.89 13.80 -8.46
CA THR A 436 -28.48 13.76 -9.87
C THR A 436 -27.19 12.98 -10.05
N ASP A 437 -27.09 12.15 -11.09
CA ASP A 437 -25.80 11.69 -11.58
C ASP A 437 -24.99 12.89 -12.10
N LEU A 438 -23.66 12.83 -11.97
CA LEU A 438 -22.76 13.79 -12.59
C LEU A 438 -22.62 13.53 -14.09
N TRP A 439 -22.63 12.27 -14.50
CA TRP A 439 -22.40 11.88 -15.89
C TRP A 439 -23.71 11.48 -16.55
N MET A 440 -24.26 12.37 -17.38
CA MET A 440 -25.45 12.10 -18.19
C MET A 440 -25.22 12.59 -19.63
N PRO A 441 -25.76 11.91 -20.65
CA PRO A 441 -25.69 12.35 -22.04
C PRO A 441 -26.36 13.71 -22.25
N GLY A 442 -25.78 14.54 -23.11
CA GLY A 442 -26.31 15.88 -23.40
C GLY A 442 -25.96 16.88 -22.30
N MET A 443 -26.77 16.93 -21.24
CA MET A 443 -26.55 17.82 -20.11
C MET A 443 -26.09 17.03 -18.88
N ASN A 444 -24.83 17.22 -18.51
CA ASN A 444 -24.25 16.60 -17.31
C ASN A 444 -24.84 17.20 -16.02
N GLY A 445 -24.64 16.53 -14.88
CA GLY A 445 -25.20 16.94 -13.60
C GLY A 445 -24.74 18.32 -13.12
N CYS A 446 -23.55 18.77 -13.53
CA CYS A 446 -23.06 20.12 -13.20
C CYS A 446 -23.73 21.21 -14.01
N ASP A 447 -23.92 21.00 -15.31
CA ASP A 447 -24.65 21.93 -16.17
C ASP A 447 -26.11 22.03 -15.74
N PHE A 448 -26.70 20.90 -15.34
CA PHE A 448 -28.03 20.84 -14.74
C PHE A 448 -28.09 21.63 -13.41
N ALA A 449 -27.19 21.36 -12.46
CA ALA A 449 -27.14 22.09 -11.20
C ALA A 449 -26.89 23.61 -11.40
N ARG A 450 -26.00 23.99 -12.34
CA ARG A 450 -25.75 25.39 -12.67
C ARG A 450 -27.00 26.08 -13.20
N LYS A 451 -27.77 25.40 -14.05
CA LYS A 451 -29.05 25.91 -14.58
C LYS A 451 -30.07 26.12 -13.46
N LEU A 452 -30.13 25.20 -12.48
CA LEU A 452 -31.00 25.35 -11.31
C LEU A 452 -30.56 26.51 -10.40
N ARG A 453 -29.26 26.68 -10.15
CA ARG A 453 -28.74 27.79 -9.32
C ARG A 453 -28.93 29.18 -9.96
N ASN A 454 -28.94 29.25 -11.30
CA ASN A 454 -29.18 30.50 -12.03
C ASN A 454 -30.67 30.88 -12.11
N ASP A 455 -31.59 29.97 -11.77
CA ASP A 455 -33.02 30.25 -11.71
C ASP A 455 -33.43 30.57 -10.26
N ASN A 456 -33.96 31.77 -10.04
CA ASN A 456 -34.38 32.23 -8.72
C ASN A 456 -35.43 31.32 -8.06
N ARG A 457 -36.20 30.55 -8.86
CA ARG A 457 -37.23 29.63 -8.35
C ARG A 457 -36.62 28.43 -7.60
N TYR A 458 -35.42 27.99 -8.00
CA TYR A 458 -34.78 26.77 -7.48
C TYR A 458 -33.54 27.07 -6.61
N ARG A 459 -33.33 28.33 -6.24
CA ARG A 459 -32.14 28.75 -5.48
C ARG A 459 -32.01 28.06 -4.12
N GLN A 460 -33.13 27.73 -3.50
CA GLN A 460 -33.21 27.04 -2.20
C GLN A 460 -33.34 25.51 -2.34
N LEU A 461 -33.50 24.99 -3.57
CA LEU A 461 -33.65 23.56 -3.83
C LEU A 461 -32.37 22.83 -3.42
N LYS A 462 -32.47 21.77 -2.62
CA LYS A 462 -31.32 20.97 -2.25
C LYS A 462 -30.91 20.05 -3.39
N ILE A 463 -29.63 20.02 -3.75
CA ILE A 463 -29.11 19.21 -4.85
C ILE A 463 -27.97 18.33 -4.33
N ILE A 464 -28.13 17.02 -4.45
CA ILE A 464 -27.13 16.02 -4.09
C ILE A 464 -26.60 15.37 -5.37
N ALA A 465 -25.29 15.35 -5.54
CA ALA A 465 -24.64 14.59 -6.61
C ALA A 465 -24.43 13.13 -6.20
N VAL A 466 -24.71 12.18 -7.10
CA VAL A 466 -24.44 10.74 -6.90
C VAL A 466 -23.47 10.27 -7.99
N THR A 467 -22.19 10.03 -7.67
CA THR A 467 -21.13 9.79 -8.67
C THR A 467 -20.35 8.51 -8.42
N ALA A 468 -19.91 7.82 -9.47
CA ALA A 468 -18.97 6.70 -9.38
C ALA A 468 -17.49 7.13 -9.29
N ASP A 469 -17.19 8.40 -9.53
CA ASP A 469 -15.82 8.91 -9.66
C ASP A 469 -15.58 10.14 -8.76
N THR A 470 -14.62 10.00 -7.84
CA THR A 470 -14.16 11.05 -6.91
C THR A 470 -13.10 11.96 -7.52
N GLU A 471 -12.39 11.55 -8.57
CA GLU A 471 -11.33 12.34 -9.22
C GLU A 471 -11.90 13.31 -10.26
N SER A 472 -12.96 12.91 -10.97
CA SER A 472 -13.69 13.81 -11.87
C SER A 472 -14.36 14.98 -11.15
N ALA A 473 -14.61 14.89 -9.83
CA ALA A 473 -15.10 16.00 -9.02
C ALA A 473 -14.17 17.24 -9.05
N SER A 474 -12.89 17.08 -9.41
CA SER A 474 -11.95 18.19 -9.62
C SER A 474 -12.20 18.97 -10.93
N ASN A 475 -12.78 18.34 -11.95
CA ASN A 475 -13.18 18.99 -13.21
C ASN A 475 -14.55 19.69 -13.11
N PHE A 476 -15.26 19.47 -11.99
CA PHE A 476 -16.63 19.89 -11.78
C PHE A 476 -16.73 20.92 -10.65
N THR A 477 -17.62 21.89 -10.80
CA THR A 477 -17.83 22.93 -9.78
C THR A 477 -18.68 22.37 -8.65
N MET A 478 -18.04 21.68 -7.70
CA MET A 478 -18.73 20.99 -6.61
C MET A 478 -19.48 21.93 -5.66
N SER A 479 -19.17 23.23 -5.65
CA SER A 479 -19.90 24.26 -4.90
C SER A 479 -21.34 24.47 -5.36
N LEU A 480 -21.76 23.84 -6.47
CA LEU A 480 -23.15 23.87 -6.95
C LEU A 480 -24.05 22.89 -6.17
N PHE A 481 -23.47 21.86 -5.56
CA PHE A 481 -24.19 20.81 -4.84
C PHE A 481 -24.15 21.04 -3.33
N ASP A 482 -25.22 20.69 -2.64
CA ASP A 482 -25.29 20.74 -1.18
C ASP A 482 -24.63 19.51 -0.53
N ALA A 483 -24.57 18.37 -1.23
CA ALA A 483 -23.80 17.19 -0.83
C ALA A 483 -23.43 16.30 -2.02
N VAL A 484 -22.54 15.34 -1.78
CA VAL A 484 -22.04 14.39 -2.78
C VAL A 484 -21.99 13.01 -2.16
N ILE A 485 -22.50 12.00 -2.87
CA ILE A 485 -22.44 10.61 -2.43
C ILE A 485 -21.82 9.74 -3.52
N ASN A 486 -20.90 8.86 -3.12
CA ASN A 486 -20.20 7.97 -4.04
C ASN A 486 -20.98 6.68 -4.28
N LYS A 487 -21.02 6.21 -5.52
CA LYS A 487 -21.46 4.86 -5.91
C LYS A 487 -20.32 3.88 -5.56
N PRO A 488 -20.58 2.68 -4.99
CA PRO A 488 -21.91 2.12 -4.70
C PRO A 488 -22.56 2.75 -3.46
N LEU A 489 -23.80 3.21 -3.63
CA LEU A 489 -24.56 3.86 -2.57
C LEU A 489 -25.12 2.83 -1.59
N THR A 490 -24.99 3.08 -0.29
CA THR A 490 -25.65 2.29 0.76
C THR A 490 -26.82 3.07 1.40
N GLN A 491 -27.82 2.35 1.91
CA GLN A 491 -28.95 2.96 2.62
C GLN A 491 -28.49 3.82 3.81
N LYS A 492 -27.44 3.38 4.52
CA LYS A 492 -26.87 4.14 5.64
C LYS A 492 -26.30 5.48 5.19
N GLN A 493 -25.47 5.50 4.14
CA GLN A 493 -24.92 6.76 3.59
C GLN A 493 -26.02 7.72 3.13
N LEU A 494 -27.09 7.19 2.53
CA LEU A 494 -28.24 7.97 2.11
C LEU A 494 -28.93 8.63 3.31
N THR A 495 -29.23 7.85 4.36
CA THR A 495 -29.84 8.35 5.60
C THR A 495 -28.93 9.36 6.31
N ASP A 496 -27.63 9.09 6.45
CA ASP A 496 -26.67 9.98 7.09
C ASP A 496 -26.55 11.31 6.33
N THR A 497 -26.53 11.27 4.99
CA THR A 497 -26.46 12.48 4.15
C THR A 497 -27.74 13.31 4.26
N LEU A 498 -28.91 12.66 4.22
CA LEU A 498 -30.20 13.34 4.41
C LEU A 498 -30.30 13.97 5.80
N ASN A 499 -29.84 13.25 6.82
CA ASN A 499 -29.75 13.79 8.18
C ASN A 499 -28.83 15.02 8.21
N ASN A 500 -27.63 14.96 7.65
CA ASN A 500 -26.75 16.14 7.66
C ASN A 500 -27.33 17.33 6.88
N LEU A 501 -28.05 17.09 5.78
CA LEU A 501 -28.61 18.17 4.97
C LEU A 501 -29.84 18.86 5.58
N PHE A 502 -30.64 18.11 6.33
CA PHE A 502 -31.91 18.59 6.87
C PHE A 502 -31.96 18.63 8.41
N HIS A 503 -30.94 18.11 9.11
CA HIS A 503 -30.84 18.03 10.59
C HIS A 503 -29.62 18.73 11.23
N THR A 504 -28.73 19.43 10.49
CA THR A 504 -27.66 20.26 11.10
C THR A 504 -27.79 21.72 10.65
N HIS A 505 -27.74 22.77 11.47
CA HIS A 505 -27.48 22.98 12.90
C HIS A 505 -28.26 24.22 13.37
#